data_AF-A0A9D6PI45-F1
#
_entry.id   AF-A0A9D6PI45-F1
#
_cell.length_a   1.000
_cell.length_b   1.000
_cell.length_c   1.000
_cell.angle_alpha   90.00
_cell.angle_beta   90.00
_cell.angle_gamma   90.00
#
_symmetry.space_group_name_H-M   'P 1'
#
loop_
_entity.id
_entity.type
_entity.pdbx_description
1 polymer ?
#
loop_
_entity_poly.entity_id
_entity_poly.type
_entity_poly.pdbx_seq_one_letter_code
_entity_poly.pdbx_strand_id
1 'polypeptide(L)'
;MPGEVERQEADIIKRAETVSRSKLAKGDHDRFQRFLNAYFHNVPSQDLKQTGADALYGIAHGHFAFGGQRPPGHALVRAFNPDAKKDGWRSGHTIIEIVNDDMPFLVDSVTAELNRQNLTVHLVIHPIISVARDRDGKFLDIVDGAKAADGAIAESFMHIQITQQSEKRLKAIQTEIKRVLGQVRLAVEDWKAMRARMEQVIEELATPPAGTDPETTAEVREFLRWIHGNQFTFLGYREYVHSRGADTIKIDRKNGLGILRDPKVVVFDEMRKLDTASARVKAFVESPSLLMVVKTNRHSAIHRPVH
;
A
#
# COMPACT_ATOMS: atom_id res chain seq x y z
N MET A 1 -21.04 31.47 1.15
CA MET A 1 -20.02 32.28 0.45
C MET A 1 -18.67 31.67 0.76
N PRO A 2 -17.88 31.26 -0.25
CA PRO A 2 -16.58 30.65 0.02
C PRO A 2 -15.67 31.59 0.80
N GLY A 3 -14.88 31.05 1.72
CA GLY A 3 -13.89 31.79 2.49
C GLY A 3 -12.80 32.38 1.59
N GLU A 4 -12.07 33.39 2.07
CA GLU A 4 -11.00 34.05 1.28
C GLU A 4 -9.91 33.06 0.83
N VAL A 5 -9.61 32.06 1.68
CA VAL A 5 -8.66 30.97 1.39
C VAL A 5 -9.16 30.08 0.24
N GLU A 6 -10.42 29.63 0.29
CA GLU A 6 -11.04 28.79 -0.75
C GLU A 6 -11.11 29.51 -2.10
N ARG A 7 -11.35 30.83 -2.10
CA ARG A 7 -11.34 31.63 -3.34
C ARG A 7 -9.95 31.71 -3.95
N GLN A 8 -8.92 31.88 -3.13
CA GLN A 8 -7.54 31.96 -3.60
C GLN A 8 -7.03 30.60 -4.13
N GLU A 9 -7.43 29.49 -3.51
CA GLU A 9 -7.15 28.14 -4.02
C GLU A 9 -7.79 27.93 -5.39
N ALA A 10 -9.09 28.23 -5.50
CA ALA A 10 -9.83 28.13 -6.75
C ALA A 10 -9.20 29.00 -7.87
N ASP A 11 -8.70 30.19 -7.54
CA ASP A 11 -8.05 31.08 -8.50
C ASP A 11 -6.72 30.52 -9.04
N ILE A 12 -5.90 29.88 -8.20
CA ILE A 12 -4.63 29.28 -8.62
C ILE A 12 -4.87 28.04 -9.49
N ILE A 13 -5.80 27.17 -9.08
CA ILE A 13 -6.17 25.98 -9.86
C ILE A 13 -6.77 26.40 -11.23
N LYS A 14 -7.61 27.44 -11.25
CA LYS A 14 -8.18 28.00 -12.49
C LYS A 14 -7.12 28.56 -13.43
N ARG A 15 -6.03 29.13 -12.90
CA ARG A 15 -4.88 29.55 -13.74
C ARG A 15 -4.16 28.35 -14.34
N ALA A 16 -3.93 27.28 -13.58
CA ALA A 16 -3.37 26.03 -14.10
C ALA A 16 -4.29 25.37 -15.16
N GLU A 17 -5.61 25.42 -14.96
CA GLU A 17 -6.60 25.00 -15.95
C GLU A 17 -6.49 25.82 -17.25
N THR A 18 -6.29 27.14 -17.13
CA THR A 18 -6.12 28.03 -18.29
C THR A 18 -4.88 27.67 -19.10
N VAL A 19 -3.76 27.32 -18.44
CA VAL A 19 -2.55 26.82 -19.12
C VAL A 19 -2.82 25.55 -19.92
N SER A 20 -3.72 24.69 -19.44
CA SER A 20 -4.04 23.43 -20.14
C SER A 20 -4.85 23.63 -21.43
N ARG A 21 -5.70 24.68 -21.51
CA ARG A 21 -6.51 24.96 -22.70
C ARG A 21 -5.69 25.21 -23.95
N SER A 22 -4.50 25.81 -23.81
CA SER A 22 -3.61 26.11 -24.93
C SER A 22 -2.73 24.92 -25.34
N LYS A 23 -2.69 23.85 -24.53
CA LYS A 23 -1.78 22.72 -24.70
C LYS A 23 -2.48 21.39 -25.02
N LEU A 24 -3.77 21.25 -24.72
CA LEU A 24 -4.52 20.01 -24.89
C LEU A 24 -5.66 20.17 -25.90
N ALA A 25 -5.95 19.09 -26.64
CA ALA A 25 -7.18 18.99 -27.43
C ALA A 25 -8.41 19.03 -26.50
N LYS A 26 -9.56 19.52 -26.99
CA LYS A 26 -10.76 19.75 -26.17
C LYS A 26 -11.18 18.55 -25.30
N GLY A 27 -11.22 17.35 -25.85
CA GLY A 27 -11.59 16.14 -25.10
C GLY A 27 -10.57 15.75 -24.03
N ASP A 28 -9.28 15.96 -24.28
CA ASP A 28 -8.21 15.74 -23.30
C ASP A 28 -8.21 16.81 -22.21
N HIS A 29 -8.51 18.06 -22.58
CA HIS A 29 -8.66 19.17 -21.67
C HIS A 29 -9.79 18.93 -20.65
N ASP A 30 -10.98 18.51 -21.11
CA ASP A 30 -12.12 18.28 -20.20
C ASP A 30 -11.81 17.17 -19.16
N ARG A 31 -11.14 16.10 -19.59
CA ARG A 31 -10.68 15.03 -18.68
C ARG A 31 -9.61 15.53 -17.73
N PHE A 32 -8.63 16.25 -18.24
CA PHE A 32 -7.56 16.82 -17.43
C PHE A 32 -8.08 17.84 -16.42
N GLN A 33 -9.10 18.63 -16.77
CA GLN A 33 -9.71 19.57 -15.83
C GLN A 33 -10.34 18.85 -14.64
N ARG A 34 -11.10 17.77 -14.87
CA ARG A 34 -11.62 16.92 -13.78
C ARG A 34 -10.49 16.36 -12.92
N PHE A 35 -9.43 15.88 -13.57
CA PHE A 35 -8.25 15.37 -12.87
C PHE A 35 -7.62 16.45 -11.99
N LEU A 36 -7.33 17.62 -12.56
CA LEU A 36 -6.66 18.74 -11.89
C LEU A 36 -7.43 19.19 -10.64
N ASN A 37 -8.76 19.30 -10.75
CA ASN A 37 -9.62 19.68 -9.64
C ASN A 37 -9.60 18.63 -8.53
N ALA A 38 -9.72 17.34 -8.86
CA ALA A 38 -9.61 16.25 -7.88
C ALA A 38 -8.21 16.20 -7.25
N TYR A 39 -7.18 16.47 -8.05
CA TYR A 39 -5.79 16.29 -7.68
C TYR A 39 -5.34 17.24 -6.57
N PHE A 40 -5.75 18.51 -6.65
CA PHE A 40 -5.40 19.54 -5.68
C PHE A 40 -6.49 19.83 -4.64
N HIS A 41 -7.61 19.10 -4.65
CA HIS A 41 -8.77 19.37 -3.80
C HIS A 41 -8.45 19.47 -2.31
N ASN A 42 -7.56 18.60 -1.81
CA ASN A 42 -7.18 18.54 -0.40
C ASN A 42 -5.77 19.09 -0.13
N VAL A 43 -5.18 19.80 -1.08
CA VAL A 43 -3.83 20.36 -0.92
C VAL A 43 -3.95 21.76 -0.31
N PRO A 44 -3.27 22.04 0.82
CA PRO A 44 -3.37 23.33 1.47
C PRO A 44 -3.00 24.49 0.54
N SER A 45 -3.79 25.58 0.58
CA SER A 45 -3.51 26.81 -0.20
C SER A 45 -2.06 27.31 -0.13
N GLN A 46 -1.40 27.15 1.02
CA GLN A 46 -0.03 27.62 1.21
C GLN A 46 0.97 26.87 0.32
N ASP A 47 0.79 25.56 0.13
CA ASP A 47 1.64 24.73 -0.73
C ASP A 47 1.36 25.03 -2.22
N LEU A 48 0.08 25.27 -2.55
CA LEU A 48 -0.32 25.70 -3.90
C LEU A 48 0.27 27.07 -4.25
N LYS A 49 0.29 28.03 -3.32
CA LYS A 49 0.83 29.39 -3.55
C LYS A 49 2.33 29.40 -3.82
N GLN A 50 3.08 28.56 -3.11
CA GLN A 50 4.52 28.42 -3.33
C GLN A 50 4.83 27.83 -4.71
N THR A 51 3.87 27.13 -5.30
CA THR A 51 4.00 26.45 -6.59
C THR A 51 3.27 27.27 -7.67
N GLY A 52 4.00 27.97 -8.54
CA GLY A 52 3.38 28.75 -9.62
C GLY A 52 2.45 27.91 -10.52
N ALA A 53 1.47 28.56 -11.17
CA ALA A 53 0.43 27.88 -11.96
C ALA A 53 0.98 26.97 -13.08
N ASP A 54 2.07 27.37 -13.75
CA ASP A 54 2.73 26.55 -14.76
C ASP A 54 3.33 25.26 -14.17
N ALA A 55 3.90 25.34 -12.97
CA ALA A 55 4.45 24.19 -12.27
C ALA A 55 3.33 23.27 -11.76
N LEU A 56 2.22 23.82 -11.24
CA LEU A 56 1.03 23.04 -10.87
C LEU A 56 0.45 22.29 -12.08
N TYR A 57 0.34 22.96 -13.22
CA TYR A 57 -0.01 22.31 -14.49
C TYR A 57 0.98 21.18 -14.81
N GLY A 58 2.29 21.46 -14.79
CA GLY A 58 3.33 20.48 -15.09
C GLY A 58 3.30 19.24 -14.20
N ILE A 59 3.08 19.42 -12.90
CA ILE A 59 2.91 18.35 -11.90
C ILE A 59 1.70 17.49 -12.25
N ALA A 60 0.51 18.10 -12.31
CA ALA A 60 -0.73 17.35 -12.53
C ALA A 60 -0.76 16.71 -13.92
N HIS A 61 -0.34 17.42 -14.97
CA HIS A 61 -0.31 16.92 -16.33
C HIS A 61 0.70 15.77 -16.48
N GLY A 62 1.89 15.92 -15.88
CA GLY A 62 2.90 14.88 -15.87
C GLY A 62 2.38 13.59 -15.22
N HIS A 63 1.70 13.70 -14.09
CA HIS A 63 1.16 12.55 -13.37
C HIS A 63 -0.06 11.94 -14.08
N PHE A 64 -0.94 12.77 -14.65
CA PHE A 64 -2.06 12.34 -15.49
C PHE A 64 -1.58 11.52 -16.69
N ALA A 65 -0.59 12.03 -17.42
CA ALA A 65 0.02 11.32 -18.55
C ALA A 65 0.70 10.02 -18.12
N PHE A 66 1.38 10.01 -16.97
CA PHE A 66 1.99 8.81 -16.41
C PHE A 66 0.96 7.71 -16.09
N GLY A 67 -0.20 8.10 -15.55
CA GLY A 67 -1.33 7.21 -15.28
C GLY A 67 -2.12 6.76 -16.52
N GLY A 68 -1.76 7.23 -17.73
CA GLY A 68 -2.50 6.99 -18.96
C GLY A 68 -2.62 5.52 -19.37
N GLN A 69 -1.66 4.66 -18.98
CA GLN A 69 -1.69 3.22 -19.25
C GLN A 69 -1.26 2.44 -18.00
N ARG A 70 -2.18 1.71 -17.37
CA ARG A 70 -1.90 0.90 -16.18
C ARG A 70 -2.61 -0.45 -16.26
N PRO A 71 -1.87 -1.57 -16.35
CA PRO A 71 -2.47 -2.89 -16.26
C PRO A 71 -3.22 -3.09 -14.93
N PRO A 72 -4.39 -3.75 -14.92
CA PRO A 72 -5.11 -4.09 -13.69
C PRO A 72 -4.21 -4.82 -12.69
N GLY A 73 -4.38 -4.53 -11.40
CA GLY A 73 -3.61 -5.15 -10.32
C GLY A 73 -2.14 -4.73 -10.22
N HIS A 74 -1.67 -3.82 -11.08
CA HIS A 74 -0.29 -3.33 -11.06
C HIS A 74 -0.22 -1.87 -10.61
N ALA A 75 0.81 -1.56 -9.81
CA ALA A 75 1.16 -0.20 -9.44
C ALA A 75 2.13 0.39 -10.47
N LEU A 76 1.86 1.61 -10.93
CA LEU A 76 2.87 2.44 -11.58
C LEU A 76 3.64 3.21 -10.50
N VAL A 77 4.96 3.21 -10.59
CA VAL A 77 5.82 4.00 -9.70
C VAL A 77 6.97 4.55 -10.52
N ARG A 78 7.20 5.86 -10.41
CA ARG A 78 8.40 6.53 -10.93
C ARG A 78 9.02 7.44 -9.87
N ALA A 79 10.34 7.56 -9.90
CA ALA A 79 11.09 8.53 -9.10
C ALA A 79 12.01 9.33 -10.01
N PHE A 80 11.99 10.67 -9.92
CA PHE A 80 12.72 11.55 -10.82
C PHE A 80 13.02 12.92 -10.20
N ASN A 81 14.04 13.60 -10.75
CA ASN A 81 14.33 15.00 -10.46
C ASN A 81 13.75 15.87 -11.61
N PRO A 82 12.78 16.76 -11.35
CA PRO A 82 12.12 17.53 -12.42
C PRO A 82 13.09 18.47 -13.15
N ASP A 83 13.06 18.43 -14.48
CA ASP A 83 13.82 19.33 -15.35
C ASP A 83 12.89 20.21 -16.21
N ALA A 84 13.20 21.51 -16.31
CA ALA A 84 12.34 22.46 -17.03
C ALA A 84 12.14 22.10 -18.51
N LYS A 85 13.14 21.53 -19.18
CA LYS A 85 13.04 21.20 -20.61
C LYS A 85 12.23 19.92 -20.82
N LYS A 86 12.42 18.94 -19.95
CA LYS A 86 11.79 17.62 -20.06
C LYS A 86 10.37 17.61 -19.50
N ASP A 87 10.19 18.15 -18.30
CA ASP A 87 8.96 18.02 -17.51
C ASP A 87 8.13 19.31 -17.54
N GLY A 88 8.72 20.44 -17.99
CA GLY A 88 8.05 21.74 -18.06
C GLY A 88 8.09 22.53 -16.74
N TRP A 89 8.74 21.98 -15.71
CA TRP A 89 8.91 22.61 -14.40
C TRP A 89 10.20 22.11 -13.72
N ARG A 90 10.62 22.77 -12.64
CA ARG A 90 11.80 22.38 -11.84
C ARG A 90 11.41 22.32 -10.37
N SER A 91 12.14 21.49 -9.63
CA SER A 91 12.07 21.42 -8.16
C SER A 91 13.44 21.15 -7.57
N GLY A 92 13.67 21.63 -6.35
CA GLY A 92 14.81 21.22 -5.51
C GLY A 92 14.56 19.90 -4.76
N HIS A 93 13.54 19.14 -5.17
CA HIS A 93 13.13 17.88 -4.57
C HIS A 93 13.14 16.76 -5.61
N THR A 94 13.34 15.53 -5.13
CA THR A 94 13.01 14.34 -5.91
C THR A 94 11.53 14.07 -5.77
N ILE A 95 10.89 13.77 -6.90
CA ILE A 95 9.47 13.46 -6.98
C ILE A 95 9.29 11.96 -7.11
N ILE A 96 8.39 11.42 -6.32
CA ILE A 96 7.89 10.06 -6.44
C ILE A 96 6.41 10.16 -6.81
N GLU A 97 6.06 9.55 -7.93
CA GLU A 97 4.68 9.45 -8.38
C GLU A 97 4.23 8.00 -8.44
N ILE A 98 3.03 7.74 -7.95
CA ILE A 98 2.43 6.42 -7.86
C ILE A 98 0.99 6.47 -8.36
N VAL A 99 0.63 5.49 -9.20
CA VAL A 99 -0.77 5.22 -9.57
C VAL A 99 -1.07 3.77 -9.22
N ASN A 100 -2.03 3.55 -8.34
CA ASN A 100 -2.38 2.23 -7.83
C ASN A 100 -3.89 2.11 -7.62
N ASP A 101 -4.44 0.89 -7.56
CA ASP A 101 -5.80 0.70 -7.06
C ASP A 101 -5.90 1.25 -5.63
N ASP A 102 -7.01 1.90 -5.29
CA ASP A 102 -7.23 2.35 -3.92
C ASP A 102 -7.38 1.16 -2.98
N MET A 103 -6.67 1.20 -1.85
CA MET A 103 -6.71 0.17 -0.83
C MET A 103 -6.19 0.73 0.51
N PRO A 104 -6.55 0.10 1.65
CA PRO A 104 -6.00 0.48 2.94
C PRO A 104 -4.47 0.39 2.98
N PHE A 105 -3.86 1.18 3.87
CA PHE A 105 -2.43 1.17 4.20
C PHE A 105 -1.46 1.74 3.16
N LEU A 106 -1.93 2.35 2.06
CA LEU A 106 -1.02 2.85 1.01
C LEU A 106 -0.09 3.98 1.49
N VAL A 107 -0.67 5.10 1.94
CA VAL A 107 0.09 6.33 2.24
C VAL A 107 1.05 6.14 3.41
N ASP A 108 0.58 5.49 4.47
CA ASP A 108 1.35 5.16 5.66
C ASP A 108 2.47 4.16 5.38
N SER A 109 2.24 3.13 4.56
CA SER A 109 3.30 2.17 4.21
C SER A 109 4.36 2.79 3.31
N VAL A 110 3.97 3.61 2.32
CA VAL A 110 4.93 4.33 1.46
C VAL A 110 5.74 5.33 2.28
N THR A 111 5.09 6.13 3.12
CA THR A 111 5.77 7.09 4.00
C THR A 111 6.71 6.40 4.98
N ALA A 112 6.29 5.27 5.56
CA ALA A 112 7.13 4.46 6.44
C ALA A 112 8.40 3.95 5.73
N GLU A 113 8.28 3.48 4.49
CA GLU A 113 9.42 3.03 3.71
C GLU A 113 10.40 4.16 3.37
N LEU A 114 9.88 5.35 3.04
CA LEU A 114 10.71 6.53 2.81
C LEU A 114 11.48 6.93 4.09
N ASN A 115 10.80 6.93 5.23
CA ASN A 115 11.42 7.20 6.53
C ASN A 115 12.49 6.15 6.87
N ARG A 116 12.24 4.87 6.60
CA ARG A 116 13.22 3.77 6.80
C ARG A 116 14.50 3.97 5.99
N GLN A 117 14.40 4.61 4.82
CA GLN A 117 15.54 4.97 3.98
C GLN A 117 16.17 6.32 4.36
N ASN A 118 15.76 6.94 5.47
CA ASN A 118 16.15 8.28 5.92
C ASN A 118 15.85 9.36 4.87
N LEU A 119 14.74 9.23 4.14
CA LEU A 119 14.29 10.21 3.15
C LEU A 119 13.25 11.13 3.79
N THR A 120 13.61 12.40 3.97
CA THR A 120 12.68 13.42 4.46
C THR A 120 11.59 13.67 3.43
N VAL A 121 10.32 13.50 3.84
CA VAL A 121 9.14 13.83 3.06
C VAL A 121 8.74 15.28 3.33
N HIS A 122 8.62 16.09 2.26
CA HIS A 122 8.25 17.51 2.32
C HIS A 122 6.79 17.76 1.97
N LEU A 123 6.23 16.96 1.06
CA LEU A 123 4.83 17.09 0.63
C LEU A 123 4.30 15.73 0.18
N VAL A 124 3.04 15.45 0.51
CA VAL A 124 2.28 14.31 -0.01
C VAL A 124 0.95 14.82 -0.55
N ILE A 125 0.70 14.58 -1.83
CA ILE A 125 -0.60 14.78 -2.48
C ILE A 125 -1.12 13.40 -2.83
N HIS A 126 -2.29 13.00 -2.34
CA HIS A 126 -2.79 11.62 -2.50
C HIS A 126 -4.29 11.51 -2.82
N PRO A 127 -4.82 12.20 -3.83
CA PRO A 127 -6.22 12.07 -4.24
C PRO A 127 -6.59 10.62 -4.58
N ILE A 128 -7.83 10.26 -4.23
CA ILE A 128 -8.50 9.06 -4.74
C ILE A 128 -9.37 9.51 -5.91
N ILE A 129 -9.15 8.92 -7.09
CA ILE A 129 -9.81 9.31 -8.34
C ILE A 129 -10.52 8.08 -8.89
N SER A 130 -11.82 8.20 -9.17
CA SER A 130 -12.58 7.14 -9.83
C SER A 130 -12.35 7.22 -11.33
N VAL A 131 -11.76 6.18 -11.92
CA VAL A 131 -11.36 6.14 -13.33
C VAL A 131 -12.04 5.00 -14.08
N ALA A 132 -12.33 5.23 -15.36
CA ALA A 132 -12.70 4.19 -16.30
C ALA A 132 -11.49 3.82 -17.15
N ARG A 133 -11.21 2.52 -17.27
CA ARG A 133 -10.13 1.97 -18.12
C ARG A 133 -10.67 0.92 -19.08
N ASP A 134 -10.01 0.77 -20.22
CA ASP A 134 -10.25 -0.40 -21.08
C ASP A 134 -9.55 -1.65 -20.52
N ARG A 135 -9.72 -2.78 -21.22
CA ARG A 135 -9.17 -4.08 -20.82
C ARG A 135 -7.64 -4.12 -20.83
N ASP A 136 -7.01 -3.28 -21.63
CA ASP A 136 -5.54 -3.18 -21.71
C ASP A 136 -4.98 -2.25 -20.62
N GLY A 137 -5.85 -1.51 -19.92
CA GLY A 137 -5.49 -0.59 -18.85
C GLY A 137 -5.34 0.86 -19.32
N LYS A 138 -5.78 1.19 -20.53
CA LYS A 138 -5.75 2.56 -21.05
C LYS A 138 -6.79 3.40 -20.33
N PHE A 139 -6.38 4.59 -19.91
CA PHE A 139 -7.24 5.58 -19.30
C PHE A 139 -8.29 6.09 -20.31
N LEU A 140 -9.57 5.94 -19.97
CA LEU A 140 -10.67 6.40 -20.82
C LEU A 140 -11.28 7.70 -20.28
N ASP A 141 -11.63 7.72 -19.00
CA ASP A 141 -12.30 8.87 -18.38
C ASP A 141 -12.18 8.90 -16.84
N ILE A 142 -12.50 10.05 -16.25
CA ILE A 142 -12.78 10.23 -14.82
C ILE A 142 -14.28 10.20 -14.61
N VAL A 143 -14.71 9.43 -13.61
CA VAL A 143 -16.11 9.21 -13.30
C VAL A 143 -16.47 9.97 -12.02
N ASP A 144 -17.32 10.99 -12.14
CA ASP A 144 -17.77 11.80 -11.01
C ASP A 144 -19.16 11.36 -10.49
N GLY A 145 -19.31 11.28 -9.16
CA GLY A 145 -20.61 11.14 -8.48
C GLY A 145 -21.32 9.80 -8.67
N ALA A 146 -22.64 9.77 -8.38
CA ALA A 146 -23.50 8.57 -8.35
C ALA A 146 -23.64 7.81 -9.70
N LYS A 147 -22.95 8.27 -10.75
CA LYS A 147 -22.78 7.58 -12.03
C LYS A 147 -21.46 6.80 -12.08
N ALA A 148 -21.07 6.15 -10.98
CA ALA A 148 -20.06 5.10 -11.06
C ALA A 148 -20.58 4.03 -12.03
N ALA A 149 -20.25 4.19 -13.31
CA ALA A 149 -20.61 3.24 -14.35
C ALA A 149 -20.04 1.87 -13.97
N ASP A 150 -20.72 0.79 -14.37
CA ASP A 150 -20.19 -0.56 -14.22
C ASP A 150 -18.76 -0.61 -14.78
N GLY A 151 -17.78 -0.86 -13.90
CA GLY A 151 -16.36 -0.93 -14.26
C GLY A 151 -15.49 0.28 -13.89
N ALA A 152 -16.01 1.29 -13.20
CA ALA A 152 -15.17 2.34 -12.60
C ALA A 152 -14.31 1.78 -11.45
N ILE A 153 -13.04 2.18 -11.39
CA ILE A 153 -12.08 1.74 -10.38
C ILE A 153 -11.59 2.96 -9.61
N ALA A 154 -11.64 2.90 -8.28
CA ALA A 154 -10.99 3.90 -7.44
C ALA A 154 -9.47 3.70 -7.50
N GLU A 155 -8.74 4.73 -7.89
CA GLU A 155 -7.28 4.74 -7.94
C GLU A 155 -6.70 5.79 -6.99
N SER A 156 -5.67 5.41 -6.25
CA SER A 156 -4.86 6.31 -5.46
C SER A 156 -3.72 6.86 -6.33
N PHE A 157 -3.76 8.15 -6.60
CA PHE A 157 -2.68 8.90 -7.26
C PHE A 157 -1.86 9.58 -6.18
N MET A 158 -0.62 9.16 -5.94
CA MET A 158 0.24 9.75 -4.92
C MET A 158 1.41 10.48 -5.55
N HIS A 159 1.59 11.75 -5.19
CA HIS A 159 2.75 12.58 -5.51
C HIS A 159 3.45 12.97 -4.23
N ILE A 160 4.70 12.55 -4.10
CA ILE A 160 5.49 12.72 -2.89
C ILE A 160 6.75 13.48 -3.25
N GLN A 161 7.01 14.56 -2.52
CA GLN A 161 8.26 15.31 -2.62
C GLN A 161 9.18 14.91 -1.48
N ILE A 162 10.40 14.47 -1.83
CA ILE A 162 11.45 14.17 -0.86
C ILE A 162 12.69 15.03 -1.10
N THR A 163 13.58 15.10 -0.10
CA THR A 163 14.91 15.71 -0.30
C THR A 163 15.57 15.14 -1.55
N GLN A 164 16.14 16.02 -2.39
CA GLN A 164 16.70 15.62 -3.67
C GLN A 164 17.73 14.49 -3.53
N GLN A 165 17.59 13.49 -4.39
CA GLN A 165 18.42 12.29 -4.46
C GLN A 165 19.24 12.28 -5.74
N SER A 166 20.37 11.60 -5.70
CA SER A 166 21.17 11.36 -6.90
C SER A 166 20.45 10.40 -7.84
N GLU A 167 20.68 10.55 -9.15
CA GLU A 167 20.11 9.68 -10.20
C GLU A 167 20.32 8.19 -9.92
N LYS A 168 21.47 7.83 -9.32
CA LYS A 168 21.81 6.45 -8.95
C LYS A 168 20.86 5.83 -7.93
N ARG A 169 20.23 6.64 -7.06
CA ARG A 169 19.30 6.16 -6.01
C ARG A 169 17.86 6.00 -6.51
N LEU A 170 17.45 6.72 -7.55
CA LEU A 170 16.05 6.79 -7.97
C LEU A 170 15.46 5.41 -8.30
N LYS A 171 16.21 4.57 -9.02
CA LYS A 171 15.77 3.21 -9.36
C LYS A 171 15.60 2.33 -8.13
N ALA A 172 16.46 2.47 -7.12
CA ALA A 172 16.36 1.72 -5.87
C ALA A 172 15.13 2.14 -5.07
N ILE A 173 14.89 3.44 -4.93
CA ILE A 173 13.69 4.01 -4.28
C ILE A 173 12.42 3.49 -4.96
N GLN A 174 12.36 3.57 -6.29
CA GLN A 174 11.24 3.06 -7.07
C GLN A 174 11.00 1.56 -6.85
N THR A 175 12.06 0.77 -6.76
CA THR A 175 11.98 -0.69 -6.58
C THR A 175 11.42 -1.04 -5.20
N GLU A 176 11.92 -0.37 -4.15
CA GLU A 176 11.43 -0.62 -2.78
C GLU A 176 9.97 -0.20 -2.60
N ILE A 177 9.56 0.94 -3.17
CA ILE A 177 8.15 1.36 -3.14
C ILE A 177 7.26 0.32 -3.84
N LYS A 178 7.65 -0.17 -5.03
CA LYS A 178 6.91 -1.23 -5.72
C LYS A 178 6.79 -2.49 -4.86
N ARG A 179 7.87 -2.88 -4.17
CA ARG A 179 7.87 -4.02 -3.24
C ARG A 179 6.87 -3.81 -2.11
N VAL A 180 6.85 -2.62 -1.49
CA VAL A 180 5.91 -2.27 -0.41
C VAL A 180 4.46 -2.33 -0.90
N LEU A 181 4.15 -1.69 -2.02
CA LEU A 181 2.80 -1.71 -2.60
C LEU A 181 2.34 -3.14 -2.93
N GLY A 182 3.25 -3.99 -3.41
CA GLY A 182 2.97 -5.40 -3.62
C GLY A 182 2.63 -6.15 -2.33
N GLN A 183 3.35 -5.87 -1.23
CA GLN A 183 3.04 -6.46 0.08
C GLN A 183 1.69 -6.00 0.63
N VAL A 184 1.39 -4.69 0.54
CA VAL A 184 0.09 -4.14 0.93
C VAL A 184 -1.03 -4.86 0.17
N ARG A 185 -0.89 -4.97 -1.16
CA ARG A 185 -1.86 -5.68 -2.01
C ARG A 185 -2.08 -7.12 -1.57
N LEU A 186 -1.00 -7.88 -1.35
CA LEU A 186 -1.12 -9.27 -0.90
C LEU A 186 -1.91 -9.38 0.41
N ALA A 187 -1.60 -8.52 1.40
CA ALA A 187 -2.31 -8.53 2.68
C ALA A 187 -3.80 -8.13 2.52
N VAL A 188 -4.10 -7.14 1.69
CA VAL A 188 -5.47 -6.67 1.44
C VAL A 188 -6.27 -7.67 0.59
N GLU A 189 -5.71 -8.31 -0.42
CA GLU A 189 -6.46 -9.31 -1.20
C GLU A 189 -6.86 -10.52 -0.33
N ASP A 190 -6.00 -10.92 0.61
CA ASP A 190 -6.20 -12.10 1.43
C ASP A 190 -6.81 -11.84 2.81
N TRP A 191 -7.12 -10.60 3.20
CA TRP A 191 -7.53 -10.30 4.58
C TRP A 191 -8.75 -11.14 5.00
N LYS A 192 -9.72 -11.34 4.10
CA LYS A 192 -10.91 -12.17 4.35
C LYS A 192 -10.54 -13.65 4.50
N ALA A 193 -9.66 -14.15 3.65
CA ALA A 193 -9.21 -15.55 3.70
C ALA A 193 -8.43 -15.84 4.99
N MET A 194 -7.57 -14.91 5.43
CA MET A 194 -6.85 -15.02 6.69
C MET A 194 -7.79 -15.01 7.90
N ARG A 195 -8.81 -14.14 7.88
CA ARG A 195 -9.86 -14.13 8.91
C ARG A 195 -10.68 -15.41 8.94
N ALA A 196 -11.08 -15.92 7.76
CA ALA A 196 -11.78 -17.19 7.66
C ALA A 196 -10.95 -18.35 8.23
N ARG A 197 -9.62 -18.34 8.01
CA ARG A 197 -8.73 -19.35 8.57
C ARG A 197 -8.59 -19.25 10.09
N MET A 198 -8.54 -18.03 10.65
CA MET A 198 -8.61 -17.82 12.10
C MET A 198 -9.92 -18.35 12.69
N GLU A 199 -11.05 -18.08 12.04
CA GLU A 199 -12.36 -18.59 12.46
C GLU A 199 -12.40 -20.13 12.47
N GLN A 200 -11.85 -20.78 11.45
CA GLN A 200 -11.73 -22.24 11.41
C GLN A 200 -10.93 -22.79 12.59
N VAL A 201 -9.79 -22.17 12.93
CA VAL A 201 -8.98 -22.58 14.10
C VAL A 201 -9.75 -22.40 15.41
N ILE A 202 -10.50 -21.30 15.56
CA ILE A 202 -11.35 -21.05 16.73
C ILE A 202 -12.42 -22.14 16.88
N GLU A 203 -13.00 -22.61 15.77
CA GLU A 203 -14.00 -23.68 15.78
C GLU A 203 -13.40 -25.07 15.98
N GLU A 204 -12.22 -25.35 15.44
CA GLU A 204 -11.47 -26.58 15.72
C GLU A 204 -11.18 -26.71 17.24
N LEU A 205 -10.86 -25.60 17.91
CA LEU A 205 -10.64 -25.56 19.36
C LEU A 205 -11.92 -25.63 20.21
N ALA A 206 -13.11 -25.74 19.60
CA ALA A 206 -14.34 -26.03 20.35
C ALA A 206 -14.30 -27.43 20.99
N THR A 207 -13.55 -28.35 20.38
CA THR A 207 -13.25 -29.67 20.95
C THR A 207 -11.78 -29.70 21.35
N PRO A 208 -11.45 -29.77 22.66
CA PRO A 208 -10.06 -29.78 23.10
C PRO A 208 -9.24 -30.90 22.44
N PRO A 209 -8.08 -30.58 21.83
CA PRO A 209 -7.19 -31.59 21.29
C PRO A 209 -6.72 -32.59 22.35
N ALA A 210 -6.39 -33.82 21.92
CA ALA A 210 -5.92 -34.84 22.84
C ALA A 210 -4.61 -34.40 23.54
N GLY A 211 -4.57 -34.51 24.87
CA GLY A 211 -3.39 -34.15 25.67
C GLY A 211 -3.29 -32.68 26.05
N THR A 212 -4.29 -31.86 25.72
CA THR A 212 -4.38 -30.47 26.19
C THR A 212 -5.34 -30.35 27.36
N ASP A 213 -5.09 -29.35 28.21
CA ASP A 213 -5.99 -29.00 29.30
C ASP A 213 -7.23 -28.26 28.75
N PRO A 214 -8.48 -28.67 29.09
CA PRO A 214 -9.70 -28.04 28.59
C PRO A 214 -9.83 -26.56 28.97
N GLU A 215 -9.42 -26.16 30.18
CA GLU A 215 -9.49 -24.75 30.62
C GLU A 215 -8.52 -23.89 29.80
N THR A 216 -7.26 -24.33 29.66
CA THR A 216 -6.26 -23.68 28.81
C THR A 216 -6.72 -23.58 27.35
N THR A 217 -7.37 -24.63 26.83
CA THR A 217 -7.92 -24.63 25.46
C THR A 217 -9.01 -23.55 25.32
N ALA A 218 -9.89 -23.41 26.30
CA ALA A 218 -10.93 -22.39 26.32
C ALA A 218 -10.34 -20.97 26.37
N GLU A 219 -9.31 -20.73 27.20
CA GLU A 219 -8.60 -19.44 27.26
C GLU A 219 -7.94 -19.08 25.92
N VAL A 220 -7.23 -20.03 25.30
CA VAL A 220 -6.62 -19.82 23.97
C VAL A 220 -7.69 -19.50 22.94
N ARG A 221 -8.83 -20.20 22.96
CA ARG A 221 -9.96 -19.94 22.04
C ARG A 221 -10.52 -18.54 22.23
N GLU A 222 -10.72 -18.08 23.47
CA GLU A 222 -11.16 -16.70 23.75
C GLU A 222 -10.14 -15.66 23.29
N PHE A 223 -8.85 -15.91 23.49
CA PHE A 223 -7.80 -15.03 23.00
C PHE A 223 -7.80 -14.92 21.46
N LEU A 224 -7.96 -16.04 20.75
CA LEU A 224 -8.06 -16.02 19.29
C LEU A 224 -9.32 -15.30 18.80
N ARG A 225 -10.47 -15.45 19.49
CA ARG A 225 -11.69 -14.65 19.23
C ARG A 225 -11.45 -13.17 19.40
N TRP A 226 -10.75 -12.78 20.47
CA TRP A 226 -10.37 -11.40 20.70
C TRP A 226 -9.48 -10.87 19.55
N ILE A 227 -8.45 -11.61 19.13
CA ILE A 227 -7.63 -11.25 17.95
C ILE A 227 -8.51 -11.09 16.70
N HIS A 228 -9.40 -12.05 16.43
CA HIS A 228 -10.31 -12.04 15.29
C HIS A 228 -11.29 -10.84 15.33
N GLY A 229 -11.64 -10.36 16.53
CA GLY A 229 -12.49 -9.19 16.80
C GLY A 229 -11.83 -7.84 16.50
N ASN A 230 -11.06 -7.75 15.42
CA ASN A 230 -10.34 -6.55 14.93
C ASN A 230 -9.29 -5.98 15.90
N GLN A 231 -8.72 -6.81 16.78
CA GLN A 231 -7.68 -6.37 17.71
C GLN A 231 -6.27 -6.47 17.10
N PHE A 232 -6.15 -7.20 15.98
CA PHE A 232 -4.94 -7.30 15.17
C PHE A 232 -5.24 -7.11 13.69
N THR A 233 -4.26 -6.58 12.97
CA THR A 233 -4.25 -6.60 11.50
C THR A 233 -3.47 -7.81 11.01
N PHE A 234 -4.15 -8.70 10.27
CA PHE A 234 -3.51 -9.86 9.66
C PHE A 234 -2.76 -9.44 8.39
N LEU A 235 -1.46 -9.67 8.35
CA LEU A 235 -0.61 -9.36 7.18
C LEU A 235 -0.26 -10.58 6.36
N GLY A 236 -0.22 -11.76 6.98
CA GLY A 236 0.08 -13.01 6.31
C GLY A 236 -0.28 -14.21 7.18
N TYR A 237 -0.54 -15.34 6.53
CA TYR A 237 -0.81 -16.62 7.15
C TYR A 237 -0.02 -17.72 6.45
N ARG A 238 0.41 -18.73 7.21
CA ARG A 238 1.12 -19.88 6.68
C ARG A 238 0.89 -21.11 7.54
N GLU A 239 0.73 -22.24 6.87
CA GLU A 239 0.66 -23.55 7.49
C GLU A 239 2.00 -24.26 7.46
N TYR A 240 2.21 -25.03 8.52
CA TYR A 240 3.37 -25.85 8.72
C TYR A 240 2.91 -27.28 9.01
N VAL A 241 3.47 -28.24 8.30
CA VAL A 241 3.22 -29.66 8.48
C VAL A 241 4.42 -30.26 9.22
N HIS A 242 4.14 -30.82 10.38
CA HIS A 242 5.09 -31.60 11.16
C HIS A 242 4.62 -33.05 11.22
N SER A 243 5.54 -33.98 10.98
CA SER A 243 5.28 -35.41 11.18
C SER A 243 5.94 -35.85 12.48
N ARG A 244 5.24 -36.64 13.30
CA ARG A 244 5.76 -37.12 14.58
C ARG A 244 7.08 -37.87 14.36
N GLY A 245 8.13 -37.47 15.09
CA GLY A 245 9.48 -38.03 14.96
C GLY A 245 10.31 -37.48 13.80
N ALA A 246 9.81 -36.49 13.04
CA ALA A 246 10.60 -35.81 12.03
C ALA A 246 11.34 -34.60 12.62
N ASP A 247 12.63 -34.51 12.30
CA ASP A 247 13.51 -33.38 12.67
C ASP A 247 13.28 -32.11 11.83
N THR A 248 12.23 -32.09 10.99
CA THR A 248 11.95 -30.95 10.10
C THR A 248 10.45 -30.63 10.04
N ILE A 249 10.16 -29.34 10.03
CA ILE A 249 8.83 -28.78 9.74
C ILE A 249 8.81 -28.33 8.28
N LYS A 250 7.78 -28.75 7.54
CA LYS A 250 7.60 -28.39 6.13
C LYS A 250 6.54 -27.31 6.00
N ILE A 251 6.80 -26.29 5.20
CA ILE A 251 5.78 -25.30 4.83
C ILE A 251 4.77 -25.96 3.90
N ASP A 252 3.48 -25.84 4.21
CA ASP A 252 2.45 -26.07 3.19
C ASP A 252 2.48 -24.91 2.20
N ARG A 253 2.91 -25.21 0.97
CA ARG A 253 3.06 -24.23 -0.10
C ARG A 253 1.73 -23.82 -0.75
N LYS A 254 0.62 -24.52 -0.46
CA LYS A 254 -0.68 -24.28 -1.08
C LYS A 254 -1.52 -23.26 -0.32
N ASN A 255 -1.42 -23.27 1.01
CA ASN A 255 -2.33 -22.52 1.90
C ASN A 255 -1.72 -21.23 2.47
N GLY A 256 -0.58 -20.78 1.93
CA GLY A 256 0.01 -19.49 2.32
C GLY A 256 -0.85 -18.32 1.83
N LEU A 257 -1.05 -17.31 2.68
CA LEU A 257 -1.83 -16.11 2.39
C LEU A 257 -1.07 -14.82 2.77
N GLY A 258 -1.48 -13.70 2.18
CA GLY A 258 -0.90 -12.38 2.41
C GLY A 258 0.59 -12.31 2.06
N ILE A 259 1.36 -11.59 2.87
CA ILE A 259 2.83 -11.49 2.69
C ILE A 259 3.54 -12.84 2.82
N LEU A 260 2.85 -13.86 3.33
CA LEU A 260 3.36 -15.22 3.51
C LEU A 260 2.91 -16.18 2.39
N ARG A 261 2.32 -15.70 1.28
CA ARG A 261 2.11 -16.51 0.07
C ARG A 261 3.43 -17.08 -0.47
N ASP A 262 4.47 -16.25 -0.58
CA ASP A 262 5.76 -16.70 -1.11
C ASP A 262 6.51 -17.55 -0.07
N PRO A 263 6.69 -18.87 -0.29
CA PRO A 263 7.35 -19.74 0.65
C PRO A 263 8.81 -19.35 0.91
N LYS A 264 9.42 -18.45 0.13
CA LYS A 264 10.76 -17.89 0.36
C LYS A 264 10.78 -16.78 1.40
N VAL A 265 9.66 -16.10 1.67
CA VAL A 265 9.56 -15.11 2.75
C VAL A 265 9.77 -15.81 4.09
N VAL A 266 10.83 -15.43 4.79
CA VAL A 266 11.15 -15.88 6.15
C VAL A 266 10.72 -14.81 7.14
N VAL A 267 9.76 -15.13 8.00
CA VAL A 267 9.44 -14.28 9.17
C VAL A 267 10.08 -14.82 10.44
N PHE A 268 10.24 -16.15 10.51
CA PHE A 268 10.95 -16.87 11.57
C PHE A 268 11.83 -17.95 10.92
N ASP A 269 13.13 -17.72 10.82
CA ASP A 269 14.09 -18.71 10.28
C ASP A 269 14.07 -20.00 11.11
N GLU A 270 13.86 -19.86 12.42
CA GLU A 270 13.81 -20.96 13.38
C GLU A 270 12.71 -21.99 13.08
N MET A 271 11.59 -21.61 12.43
CA MET A 271 10.52 -22.58 12.12
C MET A 271 10.78 -23.43 10.86
N ARG A 272 11.75 -23.07 10.01
CA ARG A 272 12.04 -23.83 8.78
C ARG A 272 12.96 -25.02 8.98
N LYS A 273 13.78 -24.97 10.03
CA LYS A 273 14.85 -25.93 10.31
C LYS A 273 14.89 -26.18 11.81
N LEU A 274 14.11 -27.17 12.23
CA LEU A 274 13.99 -27.57 13.63
C LEU A 274 15.36 -27.87 14.23
N ASP A 275 16.25 -28.57 13.52
CA ASP A 275 17.66 -28.79 13.91
C ASP A 275 18.38 -27.51 14.37
N THR A 276 18.20 -26.40 13.63
CA THR A 276 18.78 -25.08 13.94
C THR A 276 17.86 -24.13 14.72
N ALA A 277 16.64 -24.56 15.05
CA ALA A 277 15.67 -23.76 15.77
C ALA A 277 16.11 -23.51 17.22
N SER A 278 15.66 -22.40 17.81
CA SER A 278 15.87 -22.15 19.23
C SER A 278 15.23 -23.26 20.08
N ALA A 279 15.80 -23.51 21.26
CA ALA A 279 15.27 -24.49 22.21
C ALA A 279 13.78 -24.22 22.54
N ARG A 280 13.36 -22.94 22.50
CA ARG A 280 11.97 -22.52 22.73
C ARG A 280 11.01 -23.01 21.64
N VAL A 281 11.41 -22.92 20.37
CA VAL A 281 10.59 -23.39 19.23
C VAL A 281 10.48 -24.92 19.24
N LYS A 282 11.60 -25.62 19.50
CA LYS A 282 11.60 -27.09 19.66
C LYS A 282 10.65 -27.52 20.77
N ALA A 283 10.80 -26.92 21.96
CA ALA A 283 9.99 -27.24 23.12
C ALA A 283 8.49 -27.03 22.86
N PHE A 284 8.11 -26.01 22.10
CA PHE A 284 6.71 -25.77 21.75
C PHE A 284 6.14 -26.78 20.76
N VAL A 285 6.93 -27.17 19.74
CA VAL A 285 6.50 -28.19 18.77
C VAL A 285 6.30 -29.55 19.44
N GLU A 286 7.06 -29.83 20.49
CA GLU A 286 6.99 -31.08 21.25
C GLU A 286 6.03 -31.02 22.46
N SER A 287 5.56 -29.84 22.86
CA SER A 287 4.65 -29.68 24.01
C SER A 287 3.18 -29.70 23.59
N PRO A 288 2.25 -29.97 24.53
CA PRO A 288 0.81 -29.81 24.30
C PRO A 288 0.37 -28.32 24.27
N SER A 289 1.30 -27.37 24.15
CA SER A 289 0.97 -25.95 24.16
C SER A 289 0.31 -25.54 22.84
N LEU A 290 -0.87 -24.93 22.92
CA LEU A 290 -1.67 -24.58 21.73
C LEU A 290 -1.27 -23.26 21.06
N LEU A 291 -0.62 -22.36 21.80
CA LEU A 291 -0.34 -21.01 21.34
C LEU A 291 1.06 -20.56 21.76
N MET A 292 1.77 -19.96 20.80
CA MET A 292 2.99 -19.22 21.05
C MET A 292 2.88 -17.84 20.40
N VAL A 293 3.11 -16.80 21.18
CA VAL A 293 3.25 -15.43 20.68
C VAL A 293 4.73 -15.05 20.68
N VAL A 294 5.23 -14.68 19.50
CA VAL A 294 6.63 -14.29 19.28
C VAL A 294 6.69 -12.98 18.51
N LYS A 295 7.70 -12.17 18.84
CA LYS A 295 8.03 -10.95 18.10
C LYS A 295 9.21 -11.26 17.18
N THR A 296 9.07 -10.98 15.90
CA THR A 296 10.19 -11.04 14.94
C THR A 296 11.03 -9.77 15.04
N ASN A 297 12.32 -9.86 14.71
CA ASN A 297 13.20 -8.70 14.52
C ASN A 297 13.04 -8.06 13.13
N ARG A 298 12.21 -8.63 12.26
CA ARG A 298 11.88 -8.04 10.96
C ARG A 298 10.79 -7.00 11.13
N HIS A 299 11.07 -5.78 10.69
CA HIS A 299 10.06 -4.74 10.58
C HIS A 299 9.08 -5.04 9.43
N SER A 300 7.79 -4.86 9.69
CA SER A 300 6.77 -4.88 8.65
C SER A 300 7.01 -3.73 7.67
N ALA A 301 6.83 -3.99 6.38
CA ALA A 301 6.78 -2.92 5.39
C ALA A 301 5.37 -2.33 5.21
N ILE A 302 4.36 -2.94 5.85
CA ILE A 302 2.96 -2.52 5.83
C ILE A 302 2.63 -1.88 7.18
N HIS A 303 2.00 -0.71 7.13
CA HIS A 303 1.56 0.09 8.27
C HIS A 303 2.71 0.59 9.17
N ARG A 304 2.46 1.66 9.92
CA ARG A 304 3.50 2.42 10.67
C ARG A 304 4.47 1.50 11.43
N PRO A 305 5.80 1.71 11.33
CA PRO A 305 6.73 1.18 12.30
C PRO A 305 6.49 1.95 13.60
N VAL A 306 5.63 1.40 14.46
CA VAL A 306 5.48 1.92 15.82
C VAL A 306 6.76 1.51 16.56
N HIS A 307 7.59 2.51 16.84
CA HIS A 307 8.74 2.40 17.73
C HIS A 307 8.30 2.58 19.17
#